data_AF-A0ABD2PMI6-F1
#
_entry.id   AF-A0ABD2PMI6-F1
#
_cell.length_a   1.000
_cell.length_b   1.000
_cell.length_c   1.000
_cell.angle_alpha   90.00
_cell.angle_beta   90.00
_cell.angle_gamma   90.00
#
_symmetry.space_group_name_H-M   'P 1'
#
loop_
_entity.id
_entity.type
_entity.pdbx_description
1 polymer ?
#
loop_
_entity_poly.entity_id
_entity_poly.type
_entity_poly.pdbx_seq_one_letter_code
_entity_poly.pdbx_strand_id
1 'polypeptide(L)'
;YVNNVIADVPYVIDEEFLDSYKVIELHVSCSQSSLQIDLVVVGKVSKLESNELTADPIAVPKARGIFRRIESHSDVTTPNVIERIVRNQLDISARNEKKQKKEAELIEQFRITSTL
;
A
#
# COMPACT_ATOMS: atom_id res chain seq x y z
N TYR A 1 10.54 2.09 -8.90
CA TYR A 1 11.99 2.44 -8.86
C TYR A 1 12.23 3.32 -7.66
N VAL A 2 13.28 3.07 -6.87
CA VAL A 2 13.61 3.77 -5.62
C VAL A 2 15.12 3.81 -5.44
N ASN A 3 15.70 4.97 -5.13
CA ASN A 3 17.12 5.14 -4.82
C ASN A 3 17.37 5.16 -3.31
N ASN A 4 16.53 5.89 -2.56
CA ASN A 4 16.60 6.02 -1.10
C ASN A 4 15.21 5.87 -0.50
N VAL A 5 15.16 5.39 0.75
CA VAL A 5 13.93 5.26 1.54
C VAL A 5 14.10 6.06 2.83
N ILE A 6 13.10 6.86 3.15
CA ILE A 6 13.01 7.60 4.41
C ILE A 6 11.96 6.90 5.26
N ALA A 7 12.33 6.50 6.47
CA ALA A 7 11.40 5.93 7.44
C ALA A 7 10.75 7.04 8.29
N ASP A 8 9.60 6.75 8.88
CA ASP A 8 8.91 7.63 9.85
C ASP A 8 8.62 9.05 9.34
N VAL A 9 8.29 9.15 8.05
CA VAL A 9 7.92 10.41 7.41
C VAL A 9 6.61 10.92 8.01
N PRO A 10 6.52 12.21 8.38
CA PRO A 10 5.28 12.80 8.87
C PRO A 10 4.18 12.72 7.81
N TYR A 11 2.92 12.63 8.25
CA TYR A 11 1.78 12.60 7.33
C TYR A 11 1.62 13.92 6.57
N VAL A 12 1.88 15.05 7.24
CA VAL A 12 1.84 16.40 6.65
C VAL A 12 3.27 16.79 6.28
N ILE A 13 3.46 17.23 5.04
CA ILE A 13 4.73 17.76 4.56
C ILE A 13 4.76 19.25 4.87
N ASP A 14 5.57 19.63 5.86
CA ASP A 14 5.82 21.01 6.25
C ASP A 14 7.06 21.58 5.54
N GLU A 15 7.26 22.89 5.69
CA GLU A 15 8.40 23.60 5.13
C GLU A 15 9.72 23.14 5.76
N GLU A 16 9.70 22.89 7.07
CA GLU A 16 10.87 22.41 7.81
C GLU A 16 11.34 21.05 7.28
N PHE A 17 10.43 20.11 7.02
CA PHE A 17 10.80 18.84 6.41
C PHE A 17 11.47 19.06 5.05
N LEU A 18 10.87 19.84 4.15
CA LEU A 18 11.46 20.09 2.82
C LEU A 18 12.81 20.80 2.89
N ASP A 19 12.97 21.74 3.81
CA ASP A 19 14.19 22.55 3.95
C ASP A 19 15.29 21.80 4.74
N SER A 20 14.93 20.87 5.64
CA SER A 20 15.88 20.02 6.36
C SER A 20 16.75 19.19 5.41
N TYR A 21 16.20 18.80 4.25
CA TYR A 21 16.96 18.08 3.22
C TYR A 21 17.83 18.99 2.36
N LYS A 22 17.58 20.32 2.36
CA LYS A 22 18.41 21.32 1.69
C LYS A 22 19.69 21.65 2.46
N VAL A 23 19.68 21.51 3.79
CA VAL A 23 20.76 21.94 4.69
C VAL A 23 21.59 20.75 5.18
N ILE A 24 22.31 20.11 4.26
CA ILE A 24 23.56 19.39 4.60
C ILE A 24 24.70 20.16 3.93
N GLU A 25 24.95 21.37 4.40
CA GLU A 25 26.19 22.10 4.14
C GLU A 25 26.43 23.09 5.28
N LEU A 26 26.94 22.60 6.42
CA LEU A 26 27.84 23.40 7.25
C LEU A 26 28.53 22.53 8.32
N HIS A 27 29.46 21.65 7.93
CA HIS A 27 30.73 21.41 8.64
C HIS A 27 31.53 20.25 7.99
N VAL A 28 32.66 20.62 7.41
CA VAL A 28 33.95 19.89 7.42
C VAL A 28 33.97 18.46 6.82
N SER A 29 34.60 18.38 5.63
CA SER A 29 35.28 17.21 5.06
C SER A 29 34.53 15.88 5.07
N CYS A 30 33.43 15.78 4.30
CA CYS A 30 32.99 14.49 3.81
C CYS A 30 32.25 14.67 2.48
N SER A 31 32.53 13.80 1.51
CA SER A 31 31.80 13.71 0.24
C SER A 31 30.33 13.34 0.52
N GLN A 32 29.48 14.32 0.81
CA GLN A 32 28.05 14.09 1.05
C GLN A 32 27.20 15.00 0.18
N SER A 33 26.43 14.39 -0.71
CA SER A 33 25.49 15.02 -1.62
C SER A 33 24.31 15.61 -0.85
N SER A 34 24.13 16.93 -0.88
CA SER A 34 22.91 17.58 -0.38
C SER A 34 21.69 17.09 -1.18
N LEU A 35 20.65 16.62 -0.51
CA LEU A 35 19.44 16.06 -1.15
C LEU A 35 18.36 17.14 -1.26
N GLN A 36 18.42 17.95 -2.31
CA GLN A 36 17.35 18.91 -2.57
C GLN A 36 16.09 18.21 -3.12
N ILE A 37 14.93 18.51 -2.54
CA ILE A 37 13.63 18.01 -3.05
C ILE A 37 13.07 19.01 -4.07
N ASP A 38 13.24 18.72 -5.35
CA ASP A 38 12.74 19.57 -6.45
C ASP A 38 11.30 19.24 -6.87
N LEU A 39 10.85 18.02 -6.59
CA LEU A 39 9.55 17.52 -7.06
C LEU A 39 8.93 16.56 -6.04
N VAL A 40 7.67 16.82 -5.70
CA VAL A 40 6.83 15.94 -4.88
C VAL A 40 5.77 15.31 -5.76
N VAL A 41 5.75 13.98 -5.79
CA VAL A 41 4.81 13.21 -6.62
C VAL A 41 3.88 12.37 -5.77
N VAL A 42 2.59 12.47 -6.06
CA VAL A 42 1.57 11.60 -5.45
C VAL A 42 0.72 10.94 -6.53
N GLY A 43 0.35 9.68 -6.30
CA GLY A 43 -0.53 8.92 -7.18
C GLY A 43 -1.93 9.54 -7.28
N LYS A 44 -2.62 9.30 -8.39
CA LYS A 44 -4.00 9.74 -8.58
C LYS A 44 -4.99 9.08 -7.60
N VAL A 45 -4.79 7.79 -7.32
CA VAL A 45 -5.66 6.96 -6.48
C VAL A 45 -5.47 7.21 -4.97
N SER A 46 -4.32 7.77 -4.58
CA SER A 46 -4.07 8.13 -3.19
C SER A 46 -5.03 9.23 -2.73
N LYS A 47 -5.74 8.91 -1.64
CA LYS A 47 -6.72 9.78 -1.01
C LYS A 47 -5.95 10.82 -0.18
N LEU A 48 -5.83 12.03 -0.73
CA LEU A 48 -5.30 13.21 -0.03
C LEU A 48 -6.50 13.92 0.59
N GLU A 49 -7.03 13.38 1.69
CA GLU A 49 -8.18 14.00 2.34
C GLU A 49 -7.71 15.14 3.22
N SER A 50 -8.22 16.34 2.94
CA SER A 50 -8.38 17.37 3.96
C SER A 50 -9.69 17.11 4.67
N ASN A 51 -9.66 16.54 5.87
CA ASN A 51 -10.85 16.48 6.72
C ASN A 51 -11.03 17.85 7.41
N GLU A 52 -12.22 18.16 7.93
CA GLU A 52 -12.49 19.43 8.65
C GLU A 52 -11.54 19.68 9.84
N LEU A 53 -10.85 18.63 10.32
CA LEU A 53 -9.89 18.65 11.42
C LEU A 53 -8.43 18.60 10.98
N THR A 54 -8.12 18.33 9.70
CA THR A 54 -6.75 18.04 9.26
C THR A 54 -6.44 18.79 7.97
N ALA A 55 -5.43 19.67 8.06
CA ALA A 55 -4.92 20.42 6.93
C ALA A 55 -4.45 19.48 5.79
N ASP A 56 -4.57 19.95 4.55
CA ASP A 56 -4.08 19.22 3.36
C ASP A 56 -2.59 18.87 3.53
N PRO A 57 -2.23 17.57 3.58
CA PRO A 57 -0.85 17.16 3.86
C PRO A 57 0.15 17.62 2.80
N ILE A 58 -0.31 18.03 1.62
CA ILE A 58 0.52 18.45 0.49
C ILE A 58 0.32 19.96 0.18
N ALA A 59 -0.22 20.73 1.14
CA ALA A 59 -0.42 22.17 0.97
C ALA A 59 0.89 22.93 0.66
N VAL A 60 1.96 22.65 1.41
CA VAL A 60 3.26 23.32 1.25
C VAL A 60 3.90 23.02 -0.11
N PRO A 61 4.03 21.74 -0.56
CA PRO A 61 4.53 21.45 -1.90
C PRO A 61 3.70 22.07 -3.04
N LYS A 62 2.37 22.18 -2.87
CA LYS A 62 1.49 22.87 -3.83
C LYS A 62 1.77 24.37 -3.87
N ALA A 63 1.88 25.01 -2.70
CA ALA A 63 2.19 26.43 -2.58
C ALA A 63 3.56 26.78 -3.18
N ARG A 64 4.55 25.89 -3.03
CA ARG A 64 5.90 26.02 -3.62
C ARG A 64 5.96 25.70 -5.12
N GLY A 65 4.87 25.21 -5.73
CA GLY A 65 4.82 24.86 -7.17
C GLY A 65 5.60 23.59 -7.56
N ILE A 66 6.01 22.79 -6.59
CA ILE A 66 6.83 21.56 -6.79
C ILE A 66 5.99 20.28 -6.75
N PHE A 67 4.67 20.38 -6.64
CA PHE A 67 3.77 19.24 -6.56
C PHE A 67 3.29 18.76 -7.95
N ARG A 68 3.31 17.44 -8.18
CA ARG A 68 2.75 16.82 -9.39
C ARG A 68 1.95 15.55 -9.07
N ARG A 69 0.84 15.37 -9.79
CA ARG A 69 0.05 14.14 -9.74
C ARG A 69 0.43 13.21 -10.89
N ILE A 70 0.66 11.93 -10.59
CA ILE A 70 0.98 10.90 -11.59
C ILE A 70 -0.07 9.79 -11.58
N GLU A 71 -0.40 9.28 -12.76
CA GLU A 71 -1.27 8.13 -12.94
C GLU A 71 -0.42 6.86 -13.14
N SER A 72 -0.69 5.82 -12.37
CA SER A 72 0.04 4.55 -12.43
C SER A 72 -0.45 3.62 -13.55
N HIS A 73 -1.53 3.99 -14.26
CA HIS A 73 -2.21 3.17 -15.27
C HIS A 73 -2.53 1.74 -14.81
N SER A 74 -2.72 1.54 -13.50
CA SER A 74 -3.03 0.25 -12.90
C SER A 74 -4.26 0.38 -12.00
N ASP A 75 -5.22 -0.52 -12.19
CA ASP A 75 -6.43 -0.62 -11.38
C ASP A 75 -6.23 -1.46 -10.11
N VAL A 76 -5.01 -1.94 -9.88
CA VAL A 76 -4.68 -2.74 -8.69
C VAL A 76 -4.57 -1.82 -7.48
N THR A 77 -5.49 -1.99 -6.54
CA THR A 77 -5.52 -1.27 -5.26
C THR A 77 -5.49 -2.26 -4.10
N THR A 78 -5.03 -1.82 -2.93
CA THR A 78 -5.04 -2.63 -1.70
C THR A 78 -6.41 -3.25 -1.39
N PRO A 79 -7.55 -2.52 -1.42
CA PRO A 79 -8.86 -3.13 -1.20
C PRO A 79 -9.22 -4.19 -2.26
N ASN A 80 -8.89 -3.95 -3.53
CA ASN A 80 -9.14 -4.95 -4.59
C ASN A 80 -8.33 -6.23 -4.36
N VAL A 81 -7.10 -6.14 -3.86
CA VAL A 81 -6.28 -7.31 -3.52
C VAL A 81 -6.88 -8.05 -2.31
N ILE A 82 -7.31 -7.33 -1.27
CA ILE A 82 -7.98 -7.93 -0.10
C ILE A 82 -9.23 -8.69 -0.53
N GLU A 83 -10.08 -8.07 -1.36
CA GLU A 83 -11.30 -8.69 -1.86
C GLU A 83 -11.00 -9.99 -2.62
N ARG A 84 -9.94 -10.01 -3.45
CA ARG A 84 -9.51 -11.21 -4.18
C ARG A 84 -9.07 -12.32 -3.23
N ILE A 85 -8.35 -12.00 -2.15
CA ILE A 85 -7.92 -12.97 -1.15
C ILE A 85 -9.14 -13.58 -0.45
N VAL A 86 -10.07 -12.74 0.03
CA VAL A 86 -11.29 -13.18 0.72
C VAL A 86 -12.15 -14.06 -0.19
N ARG A 87 -12.36 -13.64 -1.45
CA ARG A 87 -13.11 -14.43 -2.43
C ARG A 87 -12.48 -15.81 -2.63
N ASN A 88 -11.17 -15.88 -2.81
CA ASN A 88 -10.47 -17.16 -2.99
C ASN A 88 -10.59 -18.06 -1.75
N GLN A 89 -10.54 -17.50 -0.54
CA GLN A 89 -10.75 -18.25 0.70
C GLN A 89 -12.14 -18.90 0.74
N LEU A 90 -13.19 -18.15 0.37
CA LEU A 90 -14.56 -18.65 0.31
C LEU A 90 -14.70 -19.76 -0.75
N ASP A 91 -14.13 -19.56 -1.93
CA ASP A 91 -14.20 -20.53 -3.03
C ASP A 91 -13.47 -21.84 -2.71
N ILE A 92 -12.34 -21.77 -1.99
CA ILE A 92 -11.63 -22.95 -1.51
C ILE A 92 -12.45 -23.66 -0.43
N SER A 93 -12.98 -22.92 0.54
CA SER A 93 -13.79 -23.49 1.62
C SER A 93 -15.01 -24.23 1.08
N ALA A 94 -15.75 -23.61 0.16
CA ALA A 94 -16.92 -24.22 -0.48
C ALA A 94 -16.58 -25.48 -1.30
N ARG A 95 -15.41 -25.50 -1.96
CA ARG A 95 -14.94 -26.70 -2.68
C ARG A 95 -14.54 -27.83 -1.73
N ASN A 96 -13.88 -27.50 -0.62
CA ASN A 96 -13.45 -28.47 0.38
C ASN A 96 -14.66 -29.09 1.09
N GLU A 97 -15.66 -28.29 1.45
CA GLU A 97 -16.90 -28.78 2.05
C GLU A 97 -17.62 -29.77 1.12
N LYS A 98 -17.69 -29.46 -0.19
CA LYS A 98 -18.27 -30.38 -1.19
C LYS A 98 -17.46 -31.68 -1.34
N LYS A 99 -16.13 -31.62 -1.24
CA LYS A 99 -15.28 -32.82 -1.29
C LYS A 99 -15.48 -33.68 -0.03
N GLN A 100 -15.45 -33.06 1.15
CA GLN A 100 -15.64 -33.75 2.43
C GLN A 100 -16.98 -34.47 2.51
N LYS A 101 -18.09 -33.84 2.07
CA LYS A 101 -19.40 -34.50 2.04
C LYS A 101 -19.40 -35.75 1.13
N LYS A 102 -18.85 -35.63 -0.07
CA LYS A 102 -18.74 -36.75 -1.02
C LYS A 102 -17.86 -37.89 -0.49
N GLU A 103 -16.73 -37.55 0.14
CA GLU A 103 -15.81 -38.53 0.73
C GLU A 103 -16.46 -39.23 1.93
N ALA A 104 -17.21 -38.51 2.77
CA ALA A 104 -17.94 -39.09 3.89
C ALA A 104 -19.04 -40.06 3.43
N GLU A 105 -19.84 -39.68 2.43
CA GLU A 105 -20.87 -40.56 1.83
C GLU A 105 -20.25 -41.83 1.26
N LEU A 106 -19.12 -41.72 0.56
CA LEU A 106 -18.42 -42.88 0.00
C LEU A 106 -17.87 -43.80 1.10
N ILE A 107 -17.28 -43.24 2.16
CA ILE A 107 -16.78 -44.01 3.30
C ILE A 107 -17.92 -44.76 3.99
N GLU A 108 -19.07 -44.11 4.20
CA GLU A 108 -20.24 -44.78 4.78
C GLU A 108 -20.75 -45.92 3.89
N GLN A 109 -20.86 -45.71 2.59
CA GLN A 109 -21.24 -46.78 1.66
C GLN A 109 -20.26 -47.95 1.70
N PHE A 110 -18.96 -47.67 1.68
CA PHE A 110 -17.93 -48.72 1.76
C PHE A 110 -18.02 -49.51 3.07
N ARG A 111 -18.32 -48.83 4.18
CA ARG A 111 -18.52 -49.46 5.49
C ARG A 111 -19.73 -50.40 5.48
N ILE A 112 -20.85 -49.98 4.88
CA ILE A 112 -22.07 -50.79 4.81
C ILE A 112 -21.83 -52.02 3.93
N THR A 113 -21.21 -51.86 2.76
CA THR A 113 -20.92 -52.97 1.84
C THR A 113 -19.93 -53.97 2.41
N SER A 114 -18.97 -53.57 3.25
CA SER A 114 -18.03 -54.51 3.88
C SER A 114 -18.61 -55.28 5.07
N THR A 115 -19.75 -54.85 5.61
CA THR A 115 -20.44 -55.52 6.72
C THR A 115 -21.53 -56.50 6.26
N LEU A 116 -21.79 -56.56 4.95
CA LEU A 116 -22.69 -57.50 4.28
C LEU A 116 -21.88 -58.64 3.65
#